data_AF-A0A180GVQ5-F1
#
_entry.id   AF-A0A180GVQ5-F1
#
_cell.length_a   1.000
_cell.length_b   1.000
_cell.length_c   1.000
_cell.angle_alpha   90.00
_cell.angle_beta   90.00
_cell.angle_gamma   90.00
#
_symmetry.space_group_name_H-M   'P 1'
#
loop_
_entity.id
_entity.type
_entity.pdbx_description
1 polymer ?
#
loop_
_entity_poly.entity_id
_entity_poly.type
_entity_poly.pdbx_seq_one_letter_code
_entity_poly.pdbx_strand_id
1 'polypeptide(L)'
;MQKCQSLKRFTTLAVLITISLGFFINATKGAMFPKASDMAKSTVTDGSALSPCAQQIFKSKPEITPRTHLKDSKSGYDKLYAKIQESIKEGNVIHVEDGESDDLWQNILGILRGVVPKKVFLHGGYWKLRKECARIMWKYFQDRFNIKMPEIMTLHANTIGSFTDFDRAEGPMLVKDQIENLRAASLDLNTKEYRDELKKAEESLRKTLKENKFTTIFLKTAPAGLVDILKKFEKKVAIIWTGPVERIPDPSSWLIKYNYLQAPEEGDRLLAMGVPIIITSPWIANARMNAIVDKQSMKKYRNLLPQGSMFVPTDTTFHGFDNLETIQLHENRIFSNYIFALADALQDKMEQMDKNAEKAKDDKLVEISNNLYLNKADRKKEIEAAESNYLYATRLPRRWKELKKGNRIYKIFREFCPVDQAIQVVSDPHLKDSVREVVEVGMKRPNRDPKEKKIHVWPESGTGIFIISQMFTHELERQIQFVIDWMDKGKEEKIDLQTPLELSTLFELRQKWGYPSSAK
;
A
#
# COMPACT_ATOMS: atom_id res chain seq x y z
N MET A 1 1.37 56.47 15.71
CA MET A 1 2.22 55.28 15.39
C MET A 1 1.45 53.97 15.23
N GLN A 2 0.41 53.65 16.01
CA GLN A 2 -0.39 52.40 15.88
C GLN A 2 -1.16 52.25 14.53
N LYS A 3 -1.65 53.35 13.93
CA LYS A 3 -2.31 53.32 12.60
C LYS A 3 -1.39 52.92 11.43
N CYS A 4 -0.08 53.10 11.57
CA CYS A 4 0.90 52.74 10.53
C CYS A 4 1.28 51.25 10.57
N GLN A 5 1.13 50.60 11.72
CA GLN A 5 1.32 49.14 11.87
C GLN A 5 0.10 48.34 11.38
N SER A 6 -1.13 48.84 11.55
CA SER A 6 -2.31 48.16 11.00
C SER A 6 -2.35 48.23 9.46
N LEU A 7 -1.96 49.37 8.87
CA LEU A 7 -1.87 49.50 7.40
C LEU A 7 -0.81 48.57 6.78
N LYS A 8 0.36 48.42 7.44
CA LYS A 8 1.39 47.46 7.04
C LYS A 8 0.93 45.99 7.16
N ARG A 9 0.14 45.66 8.19
CA ARG A 9 -0.46 44.32 8.35
C ARG A 9 -1.50 44.03 7.27
N PHE A 10 -2.36 44.99 6.92
CA PHE A 10 -3.35 44.84 5.86
C PHE A 10 -2.72 44.71 4.46
N THR A 11 -1.67 45.48 4.17
CA THR A 11 -0.94 45.37 2.89
C THR A 11 -0.13 44.07 2.79
N THR A 12 0.47 43.60 3.89
CA THR A 12 1.19 42.31 3.91
C THR A 12 0.22 41.12 3.77
N LEU A 13 -0.96 41.19 4.40
CA LEU A 13 -2.02 40.18 4.28
C LEU A 13 -2.66 40.16 2.88
N ALA A 14 -2.88 41.31 2.25
CA ALA A 14 -3.39 41.41 0.88
C ALA A 14 -2.38 40.86 -0.15
N VAL A 15 -1.08 41.10 0.04
CA VAL A 15 -0.02 40.51 -0.80
C VAL A 15 0.06 38.99 -0.61
N LEU A 16 -0.08 38.49 0.62
CA LEU A 16 -0.18 37.05 0.91
C LEU A 16 -1.38 36.39 0.23
N ILE A 17 -2.57 37.00 0.34
CA ILE A 17 -3.80 36.51 -0.33
C ILE A 17 -3.64 36.52 -1.84
N THR A 18 -3.04 37.56 -2.43
CA THR A 18 -2.87 37.69 -3.88
C THR A 18 -1.85 36.68 -4.43
N ILE A 19 -0.76 36.42 -3.69
CA ILE A 19 0.22 35.40 -4.04
C ILE A 19 -0.41 34.01 -3.95
N SER A 20 -1.10 33.67 -2.85
CA SER A 20 -1.79 32.39 -2.69
C SER A 20 -2.92 32.18 -3.70
N LEU A 21 -3.68 33.22 -4.10
CA LEU A 21 -4.69 33.13 -5.15
C LEU A 21 -4.07 32.91 -6.55
N GLY A 22 -2.99 33.62 -6.86
CA GLY A 22 -2.25 33.46 -8.11
C GLY A 22 -1.66 32.06 -8.28
N PHE A 23 -1.24 31.44 -7.17
CA PHE A 23 -0.80 30.04 -7.15
C PHE A 23 -1.95 29.04 -7.24
N PHE A 24 -3.11 29.29 -6.65
CA PHE A 24 -4.30 28.44 -6.87
C PHE A 24 -4.69 28.37 -8.36
N ILE A 25 -4.52 29.47 -9.09
CA ILE A 25 -4.80 29.57 -10.53
C ILE A 25 -3.67 28.96 -11.38
N ASN A 26 -2.40 29.04 -10.95
CA ASN A 26 -1.28 28.42 -11.67
C ASN A 26 -1.06 26.94 -11.34
N ALA A 27 -1.39 26.46 -10.14
CA ALA A 27 -1.39 25.04 -9.78
C ALA A 27 -2.55 24.27 -10.45
N THR A 28 -3.58 24.99 -10.90
CA THR A 28 -4.65 24.45 -11.75
C THR A 28 -4.35 24.59 -13.26
N LYS A 29 -3.43 25.48 -13.66
CA LYS A 29 -2.88 25.56 -15.02
C LYS A 29 -1.61 24.71 -15.13
N GLY A 30 -1.83 23.42 -15.33
CA GLY A 30 -0.78 22.40 -15.41
C GLY A 30 0.39 22.77 -16.33
N ALA A 31 1.59 22.36 -15.90
CA ALA A 31 2.63 22.01 -16.84
C ALA A 31 2.02 21.03 -17.86
N MET A 32 2.19 21.31 -19.15
CA MET A 32 1.69 20.50 -20.26
C MET A 32 2.33 19.11 -20.20
N PHE A 33 1.73 18.22 -19.41
CA PHE A 33 1.85 16.79 -19.61
C PHE A 33 0.80 16.39 -20.65
N PRO A 34 1.11 15.45 -21.56
CA PRO A 34 0.09 14.88 -22.43
C PRO A 34 -1.11 14.46 -21.57
N LYS A 35 -2.33 14.73 -22.05
CA LYS A 35 -3.56 14.45 -21.29
C LYS A 35 -3.47 13.01 -20.80
N ALA A 36 -3.78 12.76 -19.53
CA ALA A 36 -3.76 11.41 -18.97
C ALA A 36 -4.61 10.40 -19.76
N SER A 37 -5.57 10.88 -20.57
CA SER A 37 -6.33 10.08 -21.55
C SER A 37 -5.49 9.49 -22.69
N ASP A 38 -4.42 10.15 -23.09
CA ASP A 38 -3.58 9.75 -24.23
C ASP A 38 -2.55 8.70 -23.80
N MET A 39 -2.16 8.70 -22.52
CA MET A 39 -1.32 7.67 -21.91
C MET A 39 -2.09 6.36 -21.64
N ALA A 40 -3.41 6.45 -21.47
CA ALA A 40 -4.29 5.32 -21.20
C ALA A 40 -4.65 4.46 -22.43
N LYS A 41 -4.38 4.95 -23.64
CA LYS A 41 -4.75 4.29 -24.91
C LYS A 41 -3.64 3.41 -25.50
N SER A 42 -2.48 3.36 -24.86
CA SER A 42 -1.38 2.49 -25.27
C SER A 42 -1.71 1.04 -24.89
N THR A 43 -2.46 0.34 -25.73
CA THR A 43 -2.47 -1.12 -25.74
C THR A 43 -1.06 -1.60 -26.10
N VAL A 44 -0.25 -1.91 -25.09
CA VAL A 44 1.09 -2.48 -25.22
C VAL A 44 0.95 -3.93 -25.68
N THR A 45 0.56 -4.12 -26.94
CA THR A 45 0.45 -5.45 -27.56
C THR A 45 1.57 -5.72 -28.56
N ASP A 46 2.39 -4.73 -28.89
CA ASP A 46 3.42 -4.83 -29.94
C ASP A 46 4.81 -4.29 -29.55
N GLY A 47 4.98 -3.76 -28.34
CA GLY A 47 6.25 -3.19 -27.88
C GLY A 47 6.60 -1.81 -28.45
N SER A 48 5.64 -1.12 -29.07
CA SER A 48 5.84 0.25 -29.60
C SER A 48 5.63 1.36 -28.56
N ALA A 49 4.86 1.10 -27.50
CA ALA A 49 4.57 2.07 -26.46
C ALA A 49 4.83 1.48 -25.06
N LEU A 50 5.70 2.14 -24.29
CA LEU A 50 6.04 1.78 -22.91
C LEU A 50 4.95 2.24 -21.95
N SER A 51 4.71 1.49 -20.86
CA SER A 51 3.86 2.01 -19.78
C SER A 51 4.44 3.31 -19.20
N PRO A 52 3.61 4.18 -18.60
CA PRO A 52 4.09 5.39 -17.93
C PRO A 52 5.21 5.13 -16.90
N CYS A 53 5.11 3.99 -16.21
CA CYS A 53 6.12 3.51 -15.27
C CYS A 53 7.44 3.18 -15.99
N ALA A 54 7.40 2.32 -17.00
CA ALA A 54 8.59 1.95 -17.76
C ALA A 54 9.23 3.15 -18.47
N GLN A 55 8.43 4.05 -19.06
CA GLN A 55 8.95 5.29 -19.66
C GLN A 55 9.83 6.08 -18.70
N GLN A 56 9.44 6.19 -17.43
CA GLN A 56 10.25 6.90 -16.45
C GLN A 56 11.51 6.12 -16.07
N ILE A 57 11.41 4.80 -15.90
CA ILE A 57 12.58 3.96 -15.62
C ILE A 57 13.63 4.18 -16.73
N PHE A 58 13.25 4.00 -18.00
CA PHE A 58 14.17 4.14 -19.13
C PHE A 58 14.68 5.57 -19.38
N LYS A 59 13.99 6.62 -18.94
CA LYS A 59 14.48 8.01 -19.02
C LYS A 59 15.80 8.24 -18.27
N SER A 60 16.05 7.45 -17.21
CA SER A 60 17.29 7.53 -16.43
C SER A 60 18.53 7.00 -17.16
N LYS A 61 18.33 6.19 -18.20
CA LYS A 61 19.35 5.45 -18.96
C LYS A 61 18.96 5.37 -20.44
N PRO A 62 18.98 6.49 -21.18
CA PRO A 62 18.52 6.55 -22.56
C PRO A 62 19.34 5.66 -23.52
N GLU A 63 20.54 5.24 -23.12
CA GLU A 63 21.39 4.31 -23.87
C GLU A 63 20.86 2.86 -23.88
N ILE A 64 19.99 2.48 -22.94
CA ILE A 64 19.41 1.13 -22.86
C ILE A 64 18.20 1.05 -23.78
N THR A 65 18.21 0.08 -24.71
CA THR A 65 17.09 -0.17 -25.62
C THR A 65 15.93 -0.83 -24.87
N PRO A 66 14.76 -0.15 -24.70
CA PRO A 66 13.68 -0.67 -23.88
C PRO A 66 13.14 -2.02 -24.35
N ARG A 67 13.04 -2.24 -25.67
CA ARG A 67 12.52 -3.49 -26.25
C ARG A 67 13.33 -4.72 -25.84
N THR A 68 14.66 -4.65 -25.94
CA THR A 68 15.55 -5.74 -25.56
C THR A 68 15.50 -5.96 -24.04
N HIS A 69 15.60 -4.88 -23.28
CA HIS A 69 15.58 -4.93 -21.81
C HIS A 69 14.27 -5.53 -21.27
N LEU A 70 13.12 -5.13 -21.81
CA LEU A 70 11.81 -5.68 -21.43
C LEU A 70 11.68 -7.18 -21.75
N LYS A 71 12.22 -7.63 -22.90
CA LYS A 71 12.23 -9.04 -23.27
C LYS A 71 13.06 -9.88 -22.29
N ASP A 72 14.24 -9.38 -21.94
CA ASP A 72 15.13 -10.05 -20.98
C ASP A 72 14.55 -10.03 -19.57
N SER A 73 13.98 -8.89 -19.15
CA SER A 73 13.26 -8.71 -17.89
C SER A 73 12.11 -9.72 -17.77
N LYS A 74 11.32 -9.89 -18.83
CA LYS A 74 10.21 -10.86 -18.85
C LYS A 74 10.70 -12.30 -18.74
N SER A 75 11.79 -12.66 -19.43
CA SER A 75 12.42 -13.98 -19.32
C SER A 75 12.94 -14.27 -17.90
N GLY A 76 13.60 -13.29 -17.28
CA GLY A 76 14.06 -13.38 -15.89
C GLY A 76 12.90 -13.51 -14.90
N TYR A 77 11.87 -12.67 -15.07
CA TYR A 77 10.64 -12.73 -14.29
C TYR A 77 9.95 -14.09 -14.41
N ASP A 78 9.76 -14.63 -15.61
CA ASP A 78 9.06 -15.90 -15.81
C ASP A 78 9.80 -17.09 -15.16
N LYS A 79 11.14 -17.08 -15.17
CA LYS A 79 11.96 -18.06 -14.44
C LYS A 79 11.78 -17.95 -12.93
N LEU A 80 11.75 -16.72 -12.40
CA LEU A 80 11.52 -16.49 -10.98
C LEU A 80 10.09 -16.87 -10.57
N TYR A 81 9.10 -16.49 -11.38
CA TYR A 81 7.70 -16.82 -11.21
C TYR A 81 7.50 -18.33 -11.12
N ALA A 82 8.12 -19.12 -12.00
CA ALA A 82 8.03 -20.59 -11.94
C ALA A 82 8.54 -21.16 -10.60
N LYS A 83 9.65 -20.62 -10.05
CA LYS A 83 10.17 -21.02 -8.72
C LYS A 83 9.24 -20.61 -7.59
N ILE A 84 8.64 -19.42 -7.68
CA ILE A 84 7.64 -18.94 -6.73
C ILE A 84 6.42 -19.87 -6.74
N GLN A 85 5.92 -20.25 -7.91
CA GLN A 85 4.77 -21.15 -8.04
C GLN A 85 5.09 -22.57 -7.53
N GLU A 86 6.29 -23.10 -7.78
CA GLU A 86 6.76 -24.36 -7.17
C GLU A 86 6.76 -24.27 -5.64
N SER A 87 7.33 -23.19 -5.10
CA SER A 87 7.38 -22.93 -3.66
C SER A 87 5.98 -22.79 -3.02
N ILE A 88 5.05 -22.11 -3.69
CA ILE A 88 3.65 -22.00 -3.26
C ILE A 88 2.98 -23.37 -3.23
N LYS A 89 3.13 -24.17 -4.29
CA LYS A 89 2.58 -25.52 -4.38
C LYS A 89 3.11 -26.45 -3.29
N GLU A 90 4.38 -26.29 -2.90
CA GLU A 90 4.99 -27.04 -1.80
C GLU A 90 4.58 -26.52 -0.40
N GLY A 91 3.78 -25.45 -0.31
CA GLY A 91 3.42 -24.82 0.96
C GLY A 91 4.58 -24.05 1.62
N ASN A 92 5.62 -23.72 0.86
CA ASN A 92 6.82 -23.04 1.32
C ASN A 92 6.66 -21.51 1.27
N VAL A 93 5.55 -21.03 1.82
CA VAL A 93 5.15 -19.61 1.83
C VAL A 93 5.21 -19.04 3.24
N ILE A 94 5.73 -17.82 3.35
CA ILE A 94 5.80 -17.04 4.59
C ILE A 94 5.20 -15.66 4.33
N HIS A 95 4.35 -15.20 5.26
CA HIS A 95 3.89 -13.80 5.26
C HIS A 95 4.69 -13.01 6.29
N VAL A 96 5.05 -11.78 5.94
CA VAL A 96 5.54 -10.76 6.88
C VAL A 96 4.59 -9.57 6.78
N GLU A 97 3.79 -9.37 7.83
CA GLU A 97 2.62 -8.48 7.83
C GLU A 97 2.59 -7.59 9.09
N ASP A 98 1.93 -6.43 9.01
CA ASP A 98 1.74 -5.51 10.13
C ASP A 98 0.28 -5.47 10.63
N GLY A 99 -0.58 -6.32 10.10
CA GLY A 99 -1.93 -6.57 10.62
C GLY A 99 -2.96 -5.54 10.21
N GLU A 100 -2.63 -4.71 9.21
CA GLU A 100 -3.54 -3.72 8.63
C GLU A 100 -4.63 -4.39 7.75
N SER A 101 -5.58 -3.59 7.29
CA SER A 101 -6.74 -4.13 6.57
C SER A 101 -6.36 -4.83 5.26
N ASP A 102 -5.41 -4.27 4.51
CA ASP A 102 -4.94 -4.79 3.22
C ASP A 102 -4.18 -6.11 3.35
N ASP A 103 -3.41 -6.30 4.43
CA ASP A 103 -2.83 -7.61 4.79
C ASP A 103 -3.91 -8.69 4.87
N LEU A 104 -5.00 -8.39 5.60
CA LEU A 104 -6.11 -9.31 5.84
C LEU A 104 -6.93 -9.58 4.59
N TRP A 105 -7.13 -8.57 3.73
CA TRP A 105 -7.71 -8.75 2.40
C TRP A 105 -6.88 -9.71 1.56
N GLN A 106 -5.56 -9.48 1.49
CA GLN A 106 -4.66 -10.36 0.75
C GLN A 106 -4.70 -11.79 1.31
N ASN A 107 -4.75 -11.95 2.64
CA ASN A 107 -4.85 -13.27 3.27
C ASN A 107 -6.08 -14.04 2.77
N ILE A 108 -7.26 -13.41 2.70
CA ILE A 108 -8.45 -14.07 2.16
C ILE A 108 -8.31 -14.41 0.68
N LEU A 109 -7.79 -13.48 -0.14
CA LEU A 109 -7.56 -13.74 -1.57
C LEU A 109 -6.63 -14.94 -1.79
N GLY A 110 -5.56 -15.03 -0.98
CA GLY A 110 -4.64 -16.17 -0.98
C GLY A 110 -5.33 -17.46 -0.56
N ILE A 111 -6.07 -17.45 0.57
CA ILE A 111 -6.79 -18.61 1.09
C ILE A 111 -7.76 -19.15 0.04
N LEU A 112 -8.58 -18.30 -0.60
CA LEU A 112 -9.54 -18.71 -1.64
C LEU A 112 -8.87 -19.41 -2.84
N ARG A 113 -7.55 -19.22 -3.02
CA ARG A 113 -6.72 -19.87 -4.04
C ARG A 113 -5.82 -20.98 -3.50
N GLY A 114 -6.04 -21.42 -2.26
CA GLY A 114 -5.23 -22.46 -1.61
C GLY A 114 -3.83 -22.00 -1.20
N VAL A 115 -3.55 -20.70 -1.24
CA VAL A 115 -2.28 -20.11 -0.80
C VAL A 115 -2.38 -19.79 0.69
N VAL A 116 -1.99 -20.76 1.52
CA VAL A 116 -1.95 -20.61 2.99
C VAL A 116 -0.49 -20.60 3.44
N PRO A 117 -0.02 -19.57 4.16
CA PRO A 117 1.36 -19.53 4.63
C PRO A 117 1.60 -20.57 5.71
N LYS A 118 2.83 -21.10 5.77
CA LYS A 118 3.28 -21.93 6.90
C LYS A 118 3.52 -21.08 8.15
N LYS A 119 3.93 -19.82 7.95
CA LYS A 119 4.28 -18.87 9.00
C LYS A 119 3.84 -17.45 8.68
N VAL A 120 3.49 -16.74 9.73
CA VAL A 120 3.16 -15.32 9.72
C VAL A 120 4.08 -14.64 10.72
N PHE A 121 4.96 -13.77 10.22
CA PHE A 121 5.81 -12.93 11.04
C PHE A 121 5.20 -11.53 11.13
N LEU A 122 5.01 -11.05 12.35
CA LEU A 122 4.42 -9.77 12.63
C LEU A 122 5.51 -8.72 12.79
N HIS A 123 5.29 -7.57 12.18
CA HIS A 123 6.18 -6.42 12.23
C HIS A 123 5.47 -5.22 12.85
N GLY A 124 6.19 -4.47 13.70
CA GLY A 124 5.78 -3.17 14.22
C GLY A 124 4.69 -3.22 15.30
N GLY A 125 4.15 -2.04 15.61
CA GLY A 125 3.00 -1.85 16.50
C GLY A 125 3.18 -2.38 17.91
N TYR A 126 2.06 -2.54 18.60
CA TYR A 126 2.01 -3.10 19.95
C TYR A 126 2.07 -4.61 19.85
N TRP A 127 3.27 -5.19 19.93
CA TRP A 127 3.51 -6.59 19.54
C TRP A 127 2.57 -7.62 20.20
N LYS A 128 2.18 -7.46 21.46
CA LYS A 128 1.21 -8.37 22.11
C LYS A 128 -0.19 -8.18 21.56
N LEU A 129 -0.63 -6.93 21.38
CA LEU A 129 -1.93 -6.61 20.80
C LEU A 129 -2.03 -7.12 19.37
N ARG A 130 -1.01 -6.84 18.54
CA ARG A 130 -0.92 -7.29 17.15
C ARG A 130 -0.91 -8.81 17.04
N LYS A 131 -0.12 -9.48 17.88
CA LYS A 131 -0.10 -10.95 17.95
C LYS A 131 -1.45 -11.53 18.32
N GLU A 132 -2.15 -10.94 19.28
CA GLU A 132 -3.49 -11.38 19.64
C GLU A 132 -4.50 -11.12 18.51
N CYS A 133 -4.41 -9.98 17.83
CA CYS A 133 -5.28 -9.69 16.70
C CYS A 133 -5.08 -10.68 15.55
N ALA A 134 -3.82 -10.94 15.18
CA ALA A 134 -3.47 -11.92 14.17
C ALA A 134 -3.95 -13.33 14.56
N ARG A 135 -3.80 -13.73 15.83
CA ARG A 135 -4.26 -15.03 16.33
C ARG A 135 -5.77 -15.20 16.16
N ILE A 136 -6.56 -14.18 16.49
CA ILE A 136 -8.02 -14.21 16.35
C ILE A 136 -8.42 -14.29 14.86
N MET A 137 -7.78 -13.50 13.99
CA MET A 137 -8.07 -13.53 12.55
C MET A 137 -7.71 -14.86 11.90
N TRP A 138 -6.52 -15.40 12.16
CA TRP A 138 -6.10 -16.68 11.60
C TRP A 138 -6.88 -17.87 12.16
N LYS A 139 -7.31 -17.80 13.44
CA LYS A 139 -8.24 -18.78 13.99
C LYS A 139 -9.59 -18.72 13.29
N TYR A 140 -10.10 -17.52 13.07
CA TYR A 140 -11.33 -17.31 12.31
C TYR A 140 -11.22 -17.87 10.89
N PHE A 141 -10.11 -17.64 10.19
CA PHE A 141 -9.88 -18.21 8.86
C PHE A 141 -9.79 -19.74 8.87
N GLN A 142 -9.07 -20.33 9.83
CA GLN A 142 -9.06 -21.77 10.03
C GLN A 142 -10.47 -22.35 10.12
N ASP A 143 -11.33 -21.77 10.97
CA ASP A 143 -12.67 -22.30 11.22
C ASP A 143 -13.63 -22.14 10.02
N ARG A 144 -13.42 -21.08 9.23
CA ARG A 144 -14.26 -20.76 8.07
C ARG A 144 -13.86 -21.47 6.79
N PHE A 145 -12.55 -21.67 6.61
CA PHE A 145 -11.99 -22.19 5.36
C PHE A 145 -11.41 -23.60 5.49
N ASN A 146 -11.47 -24.21 6.68
CA ASN A 146 -10.91 -25.53 6.97
C ASN A 146 -9.40 -25.64 6.65
N ILE A 147 -8.65 -24.57 6.94
CA ILE A 147 -7.22 -24.48 6.66
C ILE A 147 -6.38 -24.74 7.91
N LYS A 148 -5.12 -25.10 7.70
CA LYS A 148 -4.14 -25.16 8.80
C LYS A 148 -3.78 -23.76 9.27
N MET A 149 -3.85 -23.52 10.58
CA MET A 149 -3.39 -22.27 11.17
C MET A 149 -1.87 -22.12 11.00
N PRO A 150 -1.37 -20.97 10.51
CA PRO A 150 0.06 -20.71 10.46
C PRO A 150 0.65 -20.55 11.87
N GLU A 151 1.95 -20.76 11.99
CA GLU A 151 2.67 -20.31 13.17
C GLU A 151 2.81 -18.78 13.13
N ILE A 152 2.33 -18.10 14.18
CA ILE A 152 2.31 -16.63 14.28
C ILE A 152 3.36 -16.18 15.30
N MET A 153 4.30 -15.34 14.87
CA MET A 153 5.44 -14.91 15.66
C MET A 153 5.72 -13.43 15.47
N THR A 154 6.28 -12.78 16.48
CA THR A 154 6.76 -11.38 16.35
C THR A 154 8.20 -11.36 15.85
N LEU A 155 8.47 -10.62 14.77
CA LEU A 155 9.81 -10.42 14.22
C LEU A 155 10.39 -9.05 14.57
N HIS A 156 9.53 -8.05 14.77
CA HIS A 156 9.91 -6.69 15.15
C HIS A 156 8.72 -5.99 15.81
N ALA A 157 8.97 -5.09 16.77
CA ALA A 157 7.96 -4.28 17.45
C ALA A 157 8.34 -2.80 17.42
N ASN A 158 7.35 -1.91 17.49
CA ASN A 158 7.59 -0.46 17.51
C ASN A 158 8.12 -0.01 18.88
N THR A 159 9.06 0.92 18.87
CA THR A 159 9.57 1.61 20.06
C THR A 159 8.65 2.76 20.48
N ILE A 160 8.74 3.20 21.73
CA ILE A 160 8.02 4.39 22.22
C ILE A 160 8.32 5.59 21.30
N GLY A 161 7.27 6.22 20.78
CA GLY A 161 7.36 7.36 19.85
C GLY A 161 7.26 6.99 18.37
N SER A 162 7.35 5.71 18.01
CA SER A 162 7.22 5.24 16.62
C SER A 162 5.82 4.71 16.25
N PHE A 163 4.89 4.65 17.21
CA PHE A 163 3.53 4.16 16.99
C PHE A 163 2.71 5.08 16.08
N THR A 164 2.16 4.50 15.02
CA THR A 164 1.39 5.20 13.99
C THR A 164 -0.08 5.31 14.38
N ASP A 165 -0.87 6.00 13.55
CA ASP A 165 -2.32 6.08 13.78
C ASP A 165 -3.04 4.74 13.60
N PHE A 166 -2.49 3.86 12.75
CA PHE A 166 -2.96 2.49 12.55
C PHE A 166 -2.72 1.64 13.79
N ASP A 167 -1.50 1.66 14.35
CA ASP A 167 -1.17 0.95 15.60
C ASP A 167 -2.13 1.31 16.76
N ARG A 168 -2.57 2.57 16.81
CA ARG A 168 -3.48 3.09 17.83
C ARG A 168 -4.95 2.73 17.57
N ALA A 169 -5.30 2.35 16.35
CA ALA A 169 -6.63 1.90 15.99
C ALA A 169 -6.82 0.38 16.17
N GLU A 170 -5.73 -0.38 16.36
CA GLU A 170 -5.78 -1.83 16.50
C GLU A 170 -6.65 -2.34 17.64
N GLY A 171 -7.19 -3.54 17.43
CA GLY A 171 -7.98 -4.29 18.41
C GLY A 171 -9.48 -3.99 18.45
N PRO A 172 -10.18 -3.45 17.42
CA PRO A 172 -11.60 -3.09 17.54
C PRO A 172 -12.55 -4.27 17.83
N MET A 173 -12.07 -5.51 17.71
CA MET A 173 -12.80 -6.73 18.07
C MET A 173 -12.58 -7.19 19.52
N LEU A 174 -11.68 -6.54 20.25
CA LEU A 174 -11.38 -6.83 21.65
C LEU A 174 -12.10 -5.80 22.54
N VAL A 175 -12.35 -6.19 23.78
CA VAL A 175 -12.86 -5.25 24.79
C VAL A 175 -11.78 -4.23 25.15
N LYS A 176 -12.19 -3.00 25.45
CA LYS A 176 -11.28 -1.85 25.66
C LYS A 176 -10.17 -2.14 26.68
N ASP A 177 -10.51 -2.71 27.84
CA ASP A 177 -9.54 -3.01 28.90
C ASP A 177 -8.48 -4.03 28.43
N GLN A 178 -8.87 -4.99 27.60
CA GLN A 178 -7.93 -5.95 27.03
C GLN A 178 -6.96 -5.26 26.06
N ILE A 179 -7.45 -4.33 25.23
CA ILE A 179 -6.62 -3.54 24.33
C ILE A 179 -5.59 -2.74 25.14
N GLU A 180 -6.03 -2.01 26.17
CA GLU A 180 -5.16 -1.17 26.99
C GLU A 180 -4.09 -1.98 27.73
N ASN A 181 -4.46 -3.13 28.28
CA ASN A 181 -3.53 -4.05 28.95
C ASN A 181 -2.48 -4.61 27.97
N LEU A 182 -2.90 -5.05 26.78
CA LEU A 182 -1.98 -5.56 25.76
C LEU A 182 -1.04 -4.47 25.22
N ARG A 183 -1.53 -3.24 25.07
CA ARG A 183 -0.71 -2.09 24.70
C ARG A 183 0.34 -1.79 25.75
N ALA A 184 -0.07 -1.67 27.01
CA ALA A 184 0.85 -1.40 28.12
C ALA A 184 1.95 -2.47 28.21
N ALA A 185 1.57 -3.74 28.09
CA ALA A 185 2.50 -4.88 28.12
C ALA A 185 3.41 -4.98 26.87
N SER A 186 3.17 -4.17 25.83
CA SER A 186 4.00 -4.12 24.62
C SER A 186 5.06 -3.01 24.64
N LEU A 187 5.04 -2.10 25.63
CA LEU A 187 5.90 -0.91 25.63
C LEU A 187 7.35 -1.18 26.01
N ASP A 188 7.60 -2.17 26.87
CA ASP A 188 8.96 -2.51 27.30
C ASP A 188 9.57 -3.63 26.44
N LEU A 189 10.45 -3.23 25.51
CA LEU A 189 11.18 -4.12 24.62
C LEU A 189 12.47 -4.69 25.25
N ASN A 190 12.79 -4.36 26.51
CA ASN A 190 13.95 -4.95 27.21
C ASN A 190 13.61 -6.21 28.01
N THR A 191 12.33 -6.58 28.06
CA THR A 191 11.87 -7.76 28.79
C THR A 191 12.50 -9.05 28.26
N LYS A 192 12.71 -10.03 29.14
CA LYS A 192 13.13 -11.38 28.74
C LYS A 192 12.13 -12.01 27.78
N GLU A 193 10.84 -11.78 27.99
CA GLU A 193 9.75 -12.30 27.16
C GLU A 193 9.87 -11.85 25.70
N TYR A 194 10.04 -10.54 25.45
CA TYR A 194 10.17 -10.03 24.08
C TYR A 194 11.45 -10.55 23.40
N ARG A 195 12.59 -10.60 24.11
CA ARG A 195 13.84 -11.15 23.57
C ARG A 195 13.72 -12.63 23.22
N ASP A 196 13.05 -13.42 24.08
CA ASP A 196 12.79 -14.84 23.84
C ASP A 196 11.85 -15.03 22.63
N GLU A 197 10.85 -14.16 22.45
CA GLU A 197 9.96 -14.16 21.28
C GLU A 197 10.73 -13.90 19.97
N LEU A 198 11.58 -12.86 19.93
CA LEU A 198 12.40 -12.55 18.75
C LEU A 198 13.36 -13.70 18.41
N LYS A 199 14.02 -14.27 19.42
CA LYS A 199 14.93 -15.40 19.24
C LYS A 199 14.21 -16.62 18.67
N LYS A 200 13.01 -16.93 19.19
CA LYS A 200 12.18 -18.03 18.66
C LYS A 200 11.76 -17.77 17.21
N ALA A 201 11.37 -16.54 16.88
CA ALA A 201 11.03 -16.15 15.51
C ALA A 201 12.21 -16.34 14.57
N GLU A 202 13.39 -15.87 14.96
CA GLU A 202 14.64 -16.03 14.20
C GLU A 202 15.00 -17.51 13.98
N GLU A 203 15.01 -18.31 15.05
CA GLU A 203 15.33 -19.73 14.99
C GLU A 203 14.33 -20.50 14.12
N SER A 204 13.04 -20.19 14.23
CA SER A 204 11.97 -20.80 13.43
C SER A 204 12.09 -20.45 11.95
N LEU A 205 12.39 -19.19 11.62
CA LEU A 205 12.64 -18.76 10.24
C LEU A 205 13.89 -19.45 9.68
N ARG A 206 15.01 -19.42 10.40
CA ARG A 206 16.27 -20.09 9.99
C ARG A 206 16.07 -21.58 9.75
N LYS A 207 15.33 -22.27 10.62
CA LYS A 207 15.01 -23.69 10.45
C LYS A 207 14.21 -23.92 9.16
N THR A 208 13.18 -23.12 8.92
CA THR A 208 12.34 -23.23 7.72
C THR A 208 13.15 -23.00 6.44
N LEU A 209 13.99 -21.97 6.40
CA LEU A 209 14.84 -21.67 5.25
C LEU A 209 15.93 -22.74 5.00
N LYS A 210 16.37 -23.44 6.04
CA LYS A 210 17.29 -24.59 5.90
C LYS A 210 16.58 -25.79 5.27
N GLU A 211 15.38 -26.12 5.77
CA GLU A 211 14.61 -27.30 5.35
C GLU A 211 14.05 -27.18 3.94
N ASN A 212 13.54 -26.00 3.57
CA ASN A 212 12.91 -25.80 2.27
C ASN A 212 13.95 -25.73 1.15
N LYS A 213 13.65 -26.27 -0.03
CA LYS A 213 14.47 -26.07 -1.24
C LYS A 213 14.46 -24.59 -1.66
N PHE A 214 13.28 -24.00 -1.70
CA PHE A 214 13.04 -22.60 -2.02
C PHE A 214 11.84 -22.07 -1.20
N THR A 215 11.92 -20.84 -0.71
CA THR A 215 10.87 -20.21 0.10
C THR A 215 10.45 -18.89 -0.53
N THR A 216 9.14 -18.69 -0.67
CA THR A 216 8.57 -17.42 -1.10
C THR A 216 8.10 -16.63 0.11
N ILE A 217 8.57 -15.39 0.24
CA ILE A 217 8.18 -14.47 1.31
C ILE A 217 7.30 -13.37 0.71
N PHE A 218 6.07 -13.26 1.18
CA PHE A 218 5.21 -12.12 0.92
C PHE A 218 5.55 -11.06 1.96
N LEU A 219 6.37 -10.08 1.56
CA LEU A 219 6.74 -8.95 2.40
C LEU A 219 5.71 -7.85 2.17
N LYS A 220 4.76 -7.73 3.09
CA LYS A 220 3.66 -6.76 3.01
C LYS A 220 3.96 -5.47 3.78
N THR A 221 4.99 -5.51 4.62
CA THR A 221 5.42 -4.42 5.51
C THR A 221 6.92 -4.11 5.32
N ALA A 222 7.52 -3.45 6.31
CA ALA A 222 8.95 -3.14 6.34
C ALA A 222 9.82 -4.41 6.55
N PRO A 223 11.05 -4.46 6.02
CA PRO A 223 11.93 -5.62 6.15
C PRO A 223 12.68 -5.70 7.50
N ALA A 224 12.28 -4.95 8.53
CA ALA A 224 12.99 -4.94 9.80
C ALA A 224 12.99 -6.33 10.47
N GLY A 225 14.12 -6.71 11.05
CA GLY A 225 14.33 -8.05 11.65
C GLY A 225 14.46 -9.20 10.63
N LEU A 226 14.10 -9.01 9.37
CA LEU A 226 14.16 -10.04 8.33
C LEU A 226 15.55 -10.16 7.68
N VAL A 227 16.17 -9.01 7.37
CA VAL A 227 17.37 -8.91 6.52
C VAL A 227 18.56 -9.72 7.04
N ASP A 228 18.83 -9.67 8.34
CA ASP A 228 19.95 -10.39 8.96
C ASP A 228 19.81 -11.92 8.87
N ILE A 229 18.57 -12.39 8.81
CA ILE A 229 18.28 -13.81 8.66
C ILE A 229 18.49 -14.22 7.21
N LEU A 230 17.96 -13.45 6.27
CA LEU A 230 17.98 -13.76 4.83
C LEU A 230 19.37 -13.77 4.21
N LYS A 231 20.32 -12.98 4.74
CA LYS A 231 21.70 -12.90 4.20
C LYS A 231 22.39 -14.27 4.05
N LYS A 232 22.06 -15.25 4.90
CA LYS A 232 22.63 -16.62 4.82
C LYS A 232 21.89 -17.54 3.86
N PHE A 233 20.74 -17.11 3.35
CA PHE A 233 19.80 -17.91 2.55
C PHE A 233 19.40 -17.22 1.25
N GLU A 234 20.15 -16.21 0.80
CA GLU A 234 19.77 -15.34 -0.32
C GLU A 234 19.40 -16.10 -1.60
N LYS A 235 20.05 -17.24 -1.85
CA LYS A 235 19.83 -18.10 -3.04
C LYS A 235 18.62 -19.05 -2.92
N LYS A 236 18.02 -19.14 -1.73
CA LYS A 236 16.89 -20.03 -1.41
C LYS A 236 15.58 -19.28 -1.20
N VAL A 237 15.56 -17.97 -1.42
CA VAL A 237 14.44 -17.10 -1.10
C VAL A 237 14.08 -16.24 -2.30
N ALA A 238 12.78 -16.03 -2.50
CA ALA A 238 12.26 -14.90 -3.29
C ALA A 238 11.37 -14.05 -2.41
N ILE A 239 11.31 -12.75 -2.70
CA ILE A 239 10.42 -11.83 -2.04
C ILE A 239 9.43 -11.26 -3.05
N ILE A 240 8.15 -11.27 -2.69
CA ILE A 240 7.14 -10.43 -3.34
C ILE A 240 6.88 -9.27 -2.39
N TRP A 241 7.29 -8.08 -2.79
CA TRP A 241 7.22 -6.88 -1.96
C TRP A 241 6.16 -5.92 -2.49
N THR A 242 5.28 -5.48 -1.61
CA THR A 242 4.20 -4.51 -1.89
C THR A 242 4.74 -3.10 -2.17
N GLY A 243 6.05 -2.94 -2.01
CA GLY A 243 6.90 -2.08 -2.81
C GLY A 243 7.64 -1.04 -1.98
N PRO A 244 8.93 -0.83 -2.22
CA PRO A 244 9.69 0.22 -1.54
C PRO A 244 9.40 1.62 -2.08
N VAL A 245 8.73 1.70 -3.24
CA VAL A 245 8.68 2.92 -4.05
C VAL A 245 7.31 3.28 -4.53
N GLU A 246 7.12 4.58 -4.65
CA GLU A 246 6.03 5.23 -5.33
C GLU A 246 6.63 6.14 -6.39
N ARG A 247 6.11 6.07 -7.61
CA ARG A 247 6.58 6.91 -8.71
C ARG A 247 6.40 8.39 -8.30
N ILE A 248 7.30 9.29 -8.75
CA ILE A 248 7.05 10.75 -8.84
C ILE A 248 7.35 11.24 -10.25
N PRO A 249 6.77 12.34 -10.75
CA PRO A 249 7.15 12.91 -12.04
C PRO A 249 8.52 13.61 -11.94
N ASP A 250 9.56 12.82 -11.69
CA ASP A 250 10.98 13.18 -11.61
C ASP A 250 11.75 12.16 -12.50
N PRO A 251 12.63 12.58 -13.43
CA PRO A 251 13.22 11.69 -14.45
C PRO A 251 13.91 10.42 -13.94
N SER A 252 14.43 10.42 -12.71
CA SER A 252 15.21 9.28 -12.16
C SER A 252 14.94 8.96 -10.70
N SER A 253 14.29 9.86 -9.95
CA SER A 253 13.97 9.65 -8.54
C SER A 253 12.51 9.26 -8.34
N TRP A 254 12.29 8.35 -7.40
CA TRP A 254 10.99 7.86 -6.96
C TRP A 254 10.83 8.22 -5.48
N LEU A 255 9.60 8.34 -4.99
CA LEU A 255 9.35 8.51 -3.56
C LEU A 255 9.47 7.18 -2.84
N ILE A 256 9.95 7.25 -1.62
CA ILE A 256 9.96 6.12 -0.70
C ILE A 256 8.55 5.91 -0.13
N LYS A 257 8.05 4.68 -0.19
CA LYS A 257 6.75 4.29 0.39
C LYS A 257 6.80 4.17 1.92
N TYR A 258 5.61 4.19 2.52
CA TYR A 258 5.41 4.05 3.97
C TYR A 258 6.20 2.90 4.60
N ASN A 259 6.10 1.68 4.07
CA ASN A 259 6.78 0.50 4.61
C ASN A 259 8.31 0.61 4.56
N TYR A 260 8.87 1.29 3.56
CA TYR A 260 10.30 1.53 3.50
C TYR A 260 10.74 2.65 4.44
N LEU A 261 9.89 3.67 4.68
CA LEU A 261 10.17 4.73 5.66
C LEU A 261 10.26 4.21 7.09
N GLN A 262 9.59 3.10 7.42
CA GLN A 262 9.65 2.49 8.74
C GLN A 262 11.02 1.85 9.04
N ALA A 263 11.71 1.31 8.03
CA ALA A 263 13.00 0.63 8.18
C ALA A 263 13.90 0.86 6.95
N PRO A 264 14.38 2.11 6.72
CA PRO A 264 15.06 2.47 5.48
C PRO A 264 16.44 1.83 5.35
N GLU A 265 17.14 1.57 6.46
CA GLU A 265 18.45 0.91 6.42
C GLU A 265 18.31 -0.57 6.06
N GLU A 266 17.33 -1.27 6.62
CA GLU A 266 16.98 -2.63 6.26
C GLU A 266 16.46 -2.71 4.83
N GLY A 267 15.70 -1.71 4.38
CA GLY A 267 15.33 -1.56 2.98
C GLY A 267 16.55 -1.45 2.06
N ASP A 268 17.50 -0.57 2.37
CA ASP A 268 18.75 -0.39 1.62
C ASP A 268 19.55 -1.71 1.57
N ARG A 269 19.64 -2.41 2.71
CA ARG A 269 20.34 -3.69 2.83
C ARG A 269 19.65 -4.81 2.05
N LEU A 270 18.31 -4.85 2.03
CA LEU A 270 17.55 -5.85 1.30
C LEU A 270 17.74 -5.70 -0.20
N LEU A 271 17.63 -4.48 -0.73
CA LEU A 271 17.87 -4.18 -2.14
C LEU A 271 19.29 -4.53 -2.59
N ALA A 272 20.28 -4.40 -1.69
CA ALA A 272 21.67 -4.75 -1.97
C ALA A 272 22.02 -6.24 -1.79
N MET A 273 21.10 -7.07 -1.28
CA MET A 273 21.41 -8.45 -0.87
C MET A 273 21.54 -9.42 -2.05
N GLY A 274 20.96 -9.11 -3.22
CA GLY A 274 20.89 -10.05 -4.34
C GLY A 274 19.85 -11.16 -4.17
N VAL A 275 18.95 -11.04 -3.19
CA VAL A 275 17.71 -11.83 -3.14
C VAL A 275 16.82 -11.39 -4.31
N PRO A 276 16.24 -12.31 -5.08
CA PRO A 276 15.26 -11.94 -6.10
C PRO A 276 14.00 -11.30 -5.49
N ILE A 277 13.59 -10.13 -6.01
CA ILE A 277 12.45 -9.35 -5.51
C ILE A 277 11.49 -9.05 -6.67
N ILE A 278 10.20 -9.27 -6.47
CA ILE A 278 9.14 -8.77 -7.35
C ILE A 278 8.38 -7.66 -6.61
N ILE A 279 8.30 -6.47 -7.20
CA ILE A 279 7.60 -5.31 -6.65
C ILE A 279 6.23 -5.18 -7.34
N THR A 280 5.16 -5.27 -6.55
CA THR A 280 3.77 -5.39 -7.06
C THR A 280 2.89 -4.15 -6.89
N SER A 281 3.41 -3.03 -6.39
CA SER A 281 2.60 -1.86 -6.03
C SER A 281 1.69 -1.32 -7.17
N PRO A 282 0.36 -1.28 -7.01
CA PRO A 282 -0.61 -0.71 -7.97
C PRO A 282 -0.60 0.83 -8.03
N TRP A 283 0.01 1.50 -7.05
CA TRP A 283 0.06 2.96 -6.96
C TRP A 283 1.07 3.59 -7.94
N ILE A 284 1.71 2.80 -8.79
CA ILE A 284 2.74 3.24 -9.75
C ILE A 284 2.10 3.73 -11.08
N ALA A 285 0.77 3.92 -11.13
CA ALA A 285 0.00 4.06 -12.38
C ALA A 285 0.27 2.88 -13.33
N ASN A 286 0.33 1.67 -12.78
CA ASN A 286 0.53 0.41 -13.50
C ASN A 286 -0.74 -0.44 -13.55
N ALA A 287 -1.84 0.00 -12.93
CA ALA A 287 -3.13 -0.68 -12.94
C ALA A 287 -4.30 0.31 -13.10
N ARG A 288 -5.44 -0.20 -13.58
CA ARG A 288 -6.70 0.58 -13.67
C ARG A 288 -7.44 0.67 -12.33
N MET A 289 -7.26 -0.34 -11.47
CA MET A 289 -7.70 -0.33 -10.08
C MET A 289 -6.59 0.27 -9.21
N ASN A 290 -6.81 1.49 -8.71
CA ASN A 290 -5.88 2.22 -7.85
C ASN A 290 -6.35 2.37 -6.39
N ALA A 291 -7.63 2.09 -6.13
CA ALA A 291 -8.21 2.02 -4.79
C ALA A 291 -9.44 1.10 -4.77
N ILE A 292 -9.75 0.56 -3.58
CA ILE A 292 -10.99 -0.16 -3.32
C ILE A 292 -12.00 0.87 -2.79
N VAL A 293 -12.90 1.29 -3.68
CA VAL A 293 -13.89 2.33 -3.44
C VAL A 293 -15.20 1.90 -4.10
N ASP A 294 -16.33 2.23 -3.46
CA ASP A 294 -17.65 1.96 -3.99
C ASP A 294 -17.89 2.65 -5.35
N LYS A 295 -18.62 1.99 -6.26
CA LYS A 295 -18.93 2.52 -7.59
C LYS A 295 -19.59 3.88 -7.57
N GLN A 296 -20.44 4.16 -6.59
CA GLN A 296 -21.14 5.44 -6.44
C GLN A 296 -20.15 6.58 -6.13
N SER A 297 -18.99 6.23 -5.55
CA SER A 297 -17.94 7.16 -5.20
C SER A 297 -16.88 7.32 -6.27
N MET A 298 -16.65 6.29 -7.10
CA MET A 298 -15.45 6.20 -7.95
C MET A 298 -15.27 7.39 -8.90
N LYS A 299 -16.34 7.89 -9.52
CA LYS A 299 -16.26 9.06 -10.41
C LYS A 299 -15.77 10.31 -9.66
N LYS A 300 -16.34 10.58 -8.48
CA LYS A 300 -15.93 11.72 -7.65
C LYS A 300 -14.54 11.50 -7.07
N TYR A 301 -14.23 10.28 -6.64
CA TYR A 301 -12.91 9.87 -6.15
C TYR A 301 -11.82 10.24 -7.16
N ARG A 302 -11.99 9.85 -8.43
CA ARG A 302 -11.04 10.14 -9.52
C ARG A 302 -10.84 11.63 -9.76
N ASN A 303 -11.90 12.41 -9.71
CA ASN A 303 -11.81 13.87 -9.88
C ASN A 303 -11.05 14.56 -8.74
N LEU A 304 -10.97 13.91 -7.57
CA LEU A 304 -10.23 14.38 -6.39
C LEU A 304 -8.80 13.84 -6.34
N LEU A 305 -8.41 12.94 -7.24
CA LEU A 305 -7.01 12.55 -7.38
C LEU A 305 -6.21 13.74 -7.93
N PRO A 306 -4.97 13.94 -7.46
CA PRO A 306 -4.17 15.08 -7.93
C PRO A 306 -4.01 15.05 -9.46
N GLN A 307 -4.44 16.10 -10.15
CA GLN A 307 -4.32 16.23 -11.61
C GLN A 307 -2.83 16.22 -12.00
N GLY A 308 -2.47 15.51 -13.08
CA GLY A 308 -1.07 15.41 -13.54
C GLY A 308 -0.15 14.57 -12.63
N SER A 309 -0.71 13.85 -11.65
CA SER A 309 0.04 12.91 -10.80
C SER A 309 -0.06 11.47 -11.30
N MET A 310 0.75 10.57 -10.72
CA MET A 310 0.69 9.13 -11.01
C MET A 310 -0.32 8.39 -10.13
N PHE A 311 -1.19 9.11 -9.43
CA PHE A 311 -2.36 8.52 -8.81
C PHE A 311 -3.44 8.18 -9.85
N VAL A 312 -3.27 8.62 -11.10
CA VAL A 312 -4.24 8.39 -12.17
C VAL A 312 -4.17 6.93 -12.60
N PRO A 313 -5.29 6.19 -12.60
CA PRO A 313 -5.33 4.82 -13.06
C PRO A 313 -4.91 4.73 -14.54
N THR A 314 -4.43 3.57 -14.97
CA THR A 314 -3.97 3.36 -16.35
C THR A 314 -5.09 3.56 -17.37
N ASP A 315 -6.35 3.42 -16.96
CA ASP A 315 -7.52 3.79 -17.72
C ASP A 315 -8.71 4.11 -16.79
N THR A 316 -9.80 4.59 -17.36
CA THR A 316 -11.01 5.00 -16.60
C THR A 316 -12.15 3.98 -16.67
N THR A 317 -11.92 2.78 -17.19
CA THR A 317 -12.95 1.74 -17.41
C THR A 317 -13.34 1.01 -16.13
N PHE A 318 -12.51 1.00 -15.10
CA PHE A 318 -12.89 0.43 -13.80
C PHE A 318 -13.94 1.36 -13.13
N HIS A 319 -15.12 0.87 -12.77
CA HIS A 319 -16.18 1.75 -12.25
C HIS A 319 -16.25 1.81 -10.72
N GLY A 320 -15.36 1.10 -10.01
CA GLY A 320 -15.46 0.88 -8.57
C GLY A 320 -16.19 -0.42 -8.26
N PHE A 321 -16.27 -0.73 -6.97
CA PHE A 321 -16.88 -1.97 -6.48
C PHE A 321 -18.35 -1.80 -6.14
N ASP A 322 -19.14 -2.85 -6.34
CA ASP A 322 -20.53 -2.91 -5.92
C ASP A 322 -20.65 -3.14 -4.41
N ASN A 323 -21.68 -2.54 -3.80
CA ASN A 323 -22.15 -2.81 -2.43
C ASN A 323 -21.18 -2.48 -1.29
N LEU A 324 -20.02 -1.87 -1.56
CA LEU A 324 -19.05 -1.59 -0.49
C LEU A 324 -19.60 -0.59 0.53
N GLU A 325 -20.37 0.41 0.08
CA GLU A 325 -20.98 1.42 0.98
C GLU A 325 -22.21 0.90 1.73
N THR A 326 -22.79 -0.24 1.33
CA THR A 326 -24.01 -0.78 1.93
C THR A 326 -23.74 -1.65 3.15
N ILE A 327 -22.53 -2.20 3.27
CA ILE A 327 -22.20 -3.17 4.33
C ILE A 327 -22.12 -2.48 5.69
N GLN A 328 -23.01 -2.87 6.61
CA GLN A 328 -23.03 -2.34 7.97
C GLN A 328 -22.04 -3.07 8.88
N LEU A 329 -21.62 -2.39 9.96
CA LEU A 329 -20.90 -3.04 11.05
C LEU A 329 -21.84 -4.00 11.78
N HIS A 330 -21.36 -5.23 11.99
CA HIS A 330 -22.07 -6.26 12.73
C HIS A 330 -21.07 -7.02 13.59
N GLU A 331 -21.24 -6.98 14.91
CA GLU A 331 -20.29 -7.56 15.87
C GLU A 331 -20.04 -9.05 15.63
N ASN A 332 -21.08 -9.80 15.23
CA ASN A 332 -20.97 -11.23 14.91
C ASN A 332 -20.17 -11.51 13.62
N ARG A 333 -19.94 -10.50 12.79
CA ARG A 333 -19.13 -10.61 11.59
C ARG A 333 -17.71 -10.16 11.90
N ILE A 334 -16.91 -11.04 12.50
CA ILE A 334 -15.51 -10.81 12.94
C ILE A 334 -14.60 -10.06 11.91
N PHE A 335 -14.24 -10.67 10.76
CA PHE A 335 -13.43 -10.06 9.68
C PHE A 335 -13.89 -8.66 9.16
N SER A 336 -14.98 -8.55 8.39
CA SER A 336 -15.64 -7.29 8.02
C SER A 336 -15.83 -6.29 9.17
N ASN A 337 -16.23 -6.69 10.38
CA ASN A 337 -16.31 -5.77 11.52
C ASN A 337 -14.94 -5.18 11.84
N TYR A 338 -13.89 -6.00 11.89
CA TYR A 338 -12.52 -5.55 12.10
C TYR A 338 -12.07 -4.56 11.01
N ILE A 339 -12.20 -4.93 9.73
CA ILE A 339 -11.74 -4.10 8.61
C ILE A 339 -12.51 -2.78 8.52
N PHE A 340 -13.82 -2.82 8.68
CA PHE A 340 -14.66 -1.62 8.58
C PHE A 340 -14.56 -0.74 9.81
N ALA A 341 -14.42 -1.31 11.02
CA ALA A 341 -14.20 -0.51 12.23
C ALA A 341 -12.85 0.23 12.16
N LEU A 342 -11.80 -0.40 11.63
CA LEU A 342 -10.53 0.29 11.39
C LEU A 342 -10.70 1.46 10.40
N ALA A 343 -11.37 1.23 9.26
CA ALA A 343 -11.59 2.28 8.26
C ALA A 343 -12.44 3.44 8.79
N ASP A 344 -13.54 3.11 9.49
CA ASP A 344 -14.47 4.09 10.05
C ASP A 344 -13.78 4.91 11.17
N ALA A 345 -12.97 4.27 12.03
CA ALA A 345 -12.20 4.98 13.08
C ALA A 345 -11.11 5.91 12.52
N LEU A 346 -10.51 5.56 11.38
CA LEU A 346 -9.52 6.42 10.71
C LEU A 346 -10.17 7.69 10.15
N GLN A 347 -11.46 7.67 9.81
CA GLN A 347 -12.14 8.81 9.21
C GLN A 347 -12.19 10.02 10.15
N ASP A 348 -12.54 9.82 11.41
CA ASP A 348 -12.59 10.90 12.41
C ASP A 348 -11.19 11.50 12.65
N LYS A 349 -10.16 10.64 12.64
CA LYS A 349 -8.76 11.09 12.71
C LYS A 349 -8.36 11.91 11.50
N MET A 350 -8.75 11.51 10.29
CA MET A 350 -8.47 12.29 9.08
C MET A 350 -9.06 13.70 9.17
N GLU A 351 -10.29 13.84 9.69
CA GLU A 351 -10.89 15.17 9.90
C GLU A 351 -10.10 16.01 10.92
N GLN A 352 -9.59 15.39 11.99
CA GLN A 352 -8.72 16.09 12.95
C GLN A 352 -7.36 16.47 12.35
N MET A 353 -6.78 15.60 11.51
CA MET A 353 -5.53 15.87 10.80
C MET A 353 -5.66 17.06 9.84
N ASP A 354 -6.79 17.18 9.10
CA ASP A 354 -7.07 18.34 8.23
C ASP A 354 -7.02 19.65 9.03
N LYS A 355 -7.72 19.69 10.17
CA LYS A 355 -7.76 20.85 11.08
C LYS A 355 -6.37 21.20 11.65
N ASN A 356 -5.63 20.19 12.10
CA ASN A 356 -4.30 20.38 12.67
C ASN A 356 -3.30 20.87 11.62
N ALA A 357 -3.35 20.31 10.40
CA ALA A 357 -2.50 20.74 9.29
C ALA A 357 -2.83 22.16 8.84
N GLU A 358 -4.12 22.54 8.83
CA GLU A 358 -4.54 23.90 8.52
C GLU A 358 -4.01 24.91 9.53
N LYS A 359 -4.15 24.60 10.83
CA LYS A 359 -3.56 25.40 11.90
C LYS A 359 -2.04 25.51 11.78
N ALA A 360 -1.32 24.41 11.55
CA ALA A 360 0.13 24.40 11.42
C ALA A 360 0.61 25.23 10.22
N LYS A 361 -0.13 25.19 9.10
CA LYS A 361 0.13 26.04 7.94
C LYS A 361 -0.07 27.51 8.29
N ASP A 362 -1.17 27.87 8.93
CA ASP A 362 -1.46 29.25 9.32
C ASP A 362 -0.42 29.80 10.32
N ASP A 363 -0.05 29.00 11.32
CA ASP A 363 1.01 29.34 12.28
C ASP A 363 2.36 29.58 11.57
N LYS A 364 2.71 28.72 10.60
CA LYS A 364 3.95 28.89 9.81
C LYS A 364 3.90 30.14 8.92
N LEU A 365 2.76 30.46 8.32
CA LEU A 365 2.60 31.69 7.52
C LEU A 365 2.74 32.95 8.40
N VAL A 366 2.24 32.92 9.64
CA VAL A 366 2.44 33.99 10.62
C VAL A 366 3.91 34.13 11.00
N GLU A 367 4.62 33.02 11.24
CA GLU A 367 6.06 33.00 11.52
C GLU A 367 6.86 33.63 10.37
N ILE A 368 6.61 33.19 9.13
CA ILE A 368 7.26 33.72 7.92
C ILE A 368 6.98 35.22 7.77
N SER A 369 5.74 35.65 8.03
CA SER A 369 5.36 37.06 7.95
C SER A 369 6.12 37.92 8.96
N ASN A 370 6.31 37.41 10.18
CA ASN A 370 6.97 38.11 11.28
C ASN A 370 8.50 38.07 11.22
N ASN A 371 9.09 37.18 10.41
CA ASN A 371 10.54 37.12 10.24
C ASN A 371 11.03 38.26 9.33
N LEU A 372 11.52 39.33 9.96
CA LEU A 372 12.04 40.53 9.29
C LEU A 372 13.35 40.31 8.53
N TYR A 373 14.04 39.18 8.77
CA TYR A 373 15.34 38.87 8.17
C TYR A 373 15.24 38.06 6.87
N LEU A 374 14.06 37.52 6.55
CA LEU A 374 13.83 36.81 5.29
C LEU A 374 13.73 37.80 4.13
N ASN A 375 14.62 37.65 3.14
CA ASN A 375 14.49 38.35 1.87
C ASN A 375 13.25 37.85 1.09
N LYS A 376 12.88 38.56 0.02
CA LYS A 376 11.68 38.26 -0.77
C LYS A 376 11.69 36.85 -1.40
N ALA A 377 12.85 36.37 -1.84
CA ALA A 377 12.98 35.07 -2.50
C ALA A 377 12.82 33.92 -1.49
N ASP A 378 13.50 34.01 -0.35
CA ASP A 378 13.43 33.01 0.71
C ASP A 378 12.05 32.98 1.36
N ARG A 379 11.42 34.15 1.57
CA ARG A 379 10.04 34.26 2.04
C ARG A 379 9.07 33.53 1.10
N LYS A 380 9.23 33.71 -0.21
CA LYS A 380 8.42 33.02 -1.22
C LYS A 380 8.62 31.50 -1.15
N LYS A 381 9.88 31.03 -1.06
CA LYS A 381 10.22 29.61 -0.95
C LYS A 381 9.65 28.97 0.32
N GLU A 382 9.68 29.66 1.45
CA GLU A 382 9.10 29.16 2.70
C GLU A 382 7.57 29.09 2.66
N ILE A 383 6.90 30.08 2.03
CA ILE A 383 5.45 30.04 1.81
C ILE A 383 5.09 28.85 0.90
N GLU A 384 5.80 28.68 -0.22
CA GLU A 384 5.61 27.55 -1.13
C GLU A 384 5.83 26.21 -0.42
N ALA A 385 6.84 26.11 0.44
CA ALA A 385 7.09 24.91 1.24
C ALA A 385 5.96 24.65 2.25
N ALA A 386 5.47 25.68 2.95
CA ALA A 386 4.36 25.56 3.90
C ALA A 386 3.06 25.12 3.20
N GLU A 387 2.74 25.72 2.05
CA GLU A 387 1.57 25.35 1.24
C GLU A 387 1.71 23.94 0.67
N SER A 388 2.89 23.56 0.17
CA SER A 388 3.17 22.21 -0.33
C SER A 388 3.06 21.15 0.76
N ASN A 389 3.63 21.41 1.95
CA ASN A 389 3.54 20.53 3.11
C ASN A 389 2.08 20.36 3.56
N TYR A 390 1.32 21.45 3.62
CA TYR A 390 -0.10 21.41 3.94
C TYR A 390 -0.89 20.58 2.91
N LEU A 391 -0.67 20.84 1.62
CA LEU A 391 -1.34 20.09 0.55
C LEU A 391 -1.01 18.60 0.64
N TYR A 392 0.25 18.23 0.92
CA TYR A 392 0.66 16.83 1.08
C TYR A 392 -0.01 16.18 2.30
N ALA A 393 0.00 16.85 3.45
CA ALA A 393 -0.59 16.36 4.70
C ALA A 393 -2.11 16.22 4.64
N THR A 394 -2.79 17.00 3.79
CA THR A 394 -4.27 17.05 3.74
C THR A 394 -4.90 16.37 2.53
N ARG A 395 -4.14 15.72 1.62
CA ARG A 395 -4.71 15.09 0.41
C ARG A 395 -5.80 14.07 0.72
N LEU A 396 -5.48 13.12 1.59
CA LEU A 396 -6.41 12.06 1.99
C LEU A 396 -7.58 12.62 2.83
N PRO A 397 -7.34 13.42 3.89
CA PRO A 397 -8.42 14.06 4.64
C PRO A 397 -9.40 14.88 3.80
N ARG A 398 -8.91 15.74 2.90
CA ARG A 398 -9.77 16.57 2.04
C ARG A 398 -10.58 15.72 1.09
N ARG A 399 -9.97 14.69 0.48
CA ARG A 399 -10.69 13.76 -0.40
C ARG A 399 -11.83 13.07 0.35
N TRP A 400 -11.58 12.58 1.56
CA TRP A 400 -12.59 11.91 2.39
C TRP A 400 -13.71 12.85 2.80
N LYS A 401 -13.36 14.06 3.25
CA LYS A 401 -14.31 15.13 3.60
C LYS A 401 -15.23 15.47 2.42
N GLU A 402 -14.66 15.60 1.21
CA GLU A 402 -15.45 15.86 0.01
C GLU A 402 -16.36 14.69 -0.38
N LEU A 403 -15.88 13.45 -0.26
CA LEU A 403 -16.68 12.26 -0.59
C LEU A 403 -17.83 12.04 0.40
N LYS A 404 -17.63 12.39 1.68
CA LYS A 404 -18.66 12.32 2.75
C LYS A 404 -19.80 13.34 2.56
N LYS A 405 -19.53 14.51 1.98
CA LYS A 405 -20.55 15.57 1.71
C LYS A 405 -21.61 15.19 0.67
N GLY A 406 -21.50 14.04 0.00
CA GLY A 406 -22.48 13.63 -1.01
C GLY A 406 -23.84 13.31 -0.40
N ASN A 407 -24.93 13.64 -1.12
CA ASN A 407 -26.28 13.20 -0.74
C ASN A 407 -26.43 11.71 -1.08
N ARG A 408 -26.01 10.85 -0.16
CA ARG A 408 -25.99 9.38 -0.33
C ARG A 408 -26.98 8.72 0.62
N ILE A 409 -27.57 7.62 0.16
CA ILE A 409 -28.47 6.78 0.96
C ILE A 409 -27.74 6.27 2.20
N TYR A 410 -26.52 5.75 2.00
CA TYR A 410 -25.62 5.32 3.05
C TYR A 410 -24.58 6.43 3.26
N LYS A 411 -24.58 7.09 4.42
CA LYS A 411 -23.62 8.16 4.77
C LYS A 411 -22.22 7.62 5.11
N ILE A 412 -21.87 6.45 4.59
CA ILE A 412 -20.63 5.74 4.84
C ILE A 412 -19.75 5.87 3.60
N PHE A 413 -18.48 6.23 3.82
CA PHE A 413 -17.46 6.21 2.77
C PHE A 413 -16.23 5.49 3.29
N ARG A 414 -15.80 4.45 2.57
CA ARG A 414 -14.60 3.68 2.88
C ARG A 414 -13.71 3.63 1.64
N GLU A 415 -12.44 3.94 1.82
CA GLU A 415 -11.38 3.80 0.83
C GLU A 415 -10.35 2.81 1.39
N PHE A 416 -10.10 1.71 0.68
CA PHE A 416 -9.01 0.78 1.05
C PHE A 416 -7.89 0.79 0.03
N CYS A 417 -6.69 0.52 0.54
CA CYS A 417 -5.48 0.34 -0.23
C CYS A 417 -5.53 -0.99 -1.00
N PRO A 418 -5.23 -1.04 -2.32
CA PRO A 418 -5.12 -2.27 -3.10
C PRO A 418 -3.69 -2.83 -3.14
N VAL A 419 -2.76 -2.25 -2.37
CA VAL A 419 -1.32 -2.47 -2.53
C VAL A 419 -0.90 -3.91 -2.24
N ASP A 420 -1.36 -4.48 -1.14
CA ASP A 420 -0.96 -5.84 -0.76
C ASP A 420 -1.69 -6.89 -1.57
N GLN A 421 -2.92 -6.60 -1.99
CA GLN A 421 -3.72 -7.46 -2.87
C GLN A 421 -3.05 -7.63 -4.24
N ALA A 422 -2.16 -6.72 -4.65
CA ALA A 422 -1.38 -6.90 -5.87
C ALA A 422 -0.32 -8.02 -5.77
N ILE A 423 0.03 -8.49 -4.56
CA ILE A 423 0.76 -9.76 -4.40
C ILE A 423 0.01 -10.91 -5.09
N GLN A 424 -1.33 -10.86 -5.05
CA GLN A 424 -2.18 -11.90 -5.64
C GLN A 424 -1.85 -12.13 -7.12
N VAL A 425 -1.50 -11.09 -7.86
CA VAL A 425 -1.13 -11.18 -9.29
C VAL A 425 0.06 -12.09 -9.53
N VAL A 426 0.97 -12.20 -8.54
CA VAL A 426 2.16 -13.03 -8.62
C VAL A 426 1.95 -14.39 -7.95
N SER A 427 1.14 -14.45 -6.89
CA SER A 427 0.91 -15.70 -6.15
C SER A 427 -0.14 -16.60 -6.78
N ASP A 428 -1.15 -16.04 -7.46
CA ASP A 428 -2.22 -16.79 -8.13
C ASP A 428 -1.79 -17.21 -9.55
N PRO A 429 -1.69 -18.52 -9.85
CA PRO A 429 -1.33 -19.00 -11.20
C PRO A 429 -2.30 -18.52 -12.29
N HIS A 430 -3.57 -18.32 -11.97
CA HIS A 430 -4.58 -17.84 -12.92
C HIS A 430 -4.42 -16.35 -13.26
N LEU A 431 -3.63 -15.61 -12.48
CA LEU A 431 -3.34 -14.20 -12.72
C LEU A 431 -2.03 -13.95 -13.45
N LYS A 432 -1.29 -14.99 -13.87
CA LYS A 432 -0.01 -14.84 -14.60
C LYS A 432 -0.12 -13.85 -15.76
N ASP A 433 -1.16 -13.98 -16.57
CA ASP A 433 -1.38 -13.15 -17.76
C ASP A 433 -1.87 -11.74 -17.44
N SER A 434 -2.16 -11.47 -16.16
CA SER A 434 -2.43 -10.10 -15.68
C SER A 434 -1.16 -9.26 -15.68
N VAL A 435 0.03 -9.85 -15.62
CA VAL A 435 1.31 -9.14 -15.71
C VAL A 435 1.64 -8.83 -17.17
N ARG A 436 1.54 -7.55 -17.55
CA ARG A 436 1.72 -7.11 -18.95
C ARG A 436 3.11 -6.60 -19.25
N GLU A 437 3.70 -5.89 -18.31
CA GLU A 437 5.03 -5.32 -18.47
C GLU A 437 5.79 -5.43 -17.15
N VAL A 438 7.05 -5.87 -17.25
CA VAL A 438 7.97 -6.00 -16.13
C VAL A 438 9.31 -5.42 -16.56
N VAL A 439 9.91 -4.63 -15.68
CA VAL A 439 11.25 -4.07 -15.87
C VAL A 439 12.15 -4.57 -14.77
N GLU A 440 13.27 -5.18 -15.13
CA GLU A 440 14.36 -5.45 -14.20
C GLU A 440 15.15 -4.16 -13.93
N VAL A 441 15.38 -3.86 -12.65
CA VAL A 441 15.87 -2.55 -12.23
C VAL A 441 16.99 -2.63 -11.22
N GLY A 442 17.84 -1.61 -11.24
CA GLY A 442 18.69 -1.24 -10.12
C GLY A 442 17.98 -0.20 -9.26
N MET A 443 18.17 -0.28 -7.94
CA MET A 443 17.52 0.62 -6.98
C MET A 443 18.50 1.02 -5.89
N LYS A 444 18.57 2.32 -5.59
CA LYS A 444 19.43 2.83 -4.52
C LYS A 444 18.92 4.16 -3.98
N ARG A 445 18.95 4.30 -2.66
CA ARG A 445 18.72 5.57 -2.00
C ARG A 445 19.95 6.48 -2.16
N PRO A 446 19.83 7.63 -2.86
CA PRO A 446 20.99 8.47 -3.18
C PRO A 446 21.56 9.18 -1.94
N ASN A 447 20.67 9.57 -1.01
CA ASN A 447 21.02 10.19 0.26
C ASN A 447 20.39 9.38 1.39
N ARG A 448 21.13 9.23 2.50
CA ARG A 448 20.65 8.54 3.69
C ARG A 448 19.88 9.44 4.67
N ASP A 449 19.89 10.76 4.46
CA ASP A 449 19.12 11.71 5.26
C ASP A 449 17.63 11.28 5.32
N PRO A 450 17.05 11.04 6.51
CA PRO A 450 15.64 10.70 6.67
C PRO A 450 14.66 11.74 6.09
N LYS A 451 15.11 12.98 5.89
CA LYS A 451 14.32 14.04 5.25
C LYS A 451 14.23 13.85 3.73
N GLU A 452 15.21 13.17 3.13
CA GLU A 452 15.21 12.87 1.70
C GLU A 452 14.49 11.55 1.42
N LYS A 453 13.21 11.67 1.08
CA LYS A 453 12.32 10.54 0.80
C LYS A 453 12.41 10.05 -0.65
N LYS A 454 13.62 9.99 -1.20
CA LYS A 454 13.86 9.63 -2.62
C LYS A 454 14.67 8.35 -2.76
N ILE A 455 14.40 7.61 -3.82
CA ILE A 455 15.15 6.43 -4.24
C ILE A 455 15.29 6.46 -5.76
N HIS A 456 16.50 6.24 -6.25
CA HIS A 456 16.75 6.18 -7.68
C HIS A 456 16.37 4.79 -8.19
N VAL A 457 15.72 4.76 -9.35
CA VAL A 457 15.33 3.54 -10.05
C VAL A 457 15.77 3.68 -11.50
N TRP A 458 16.52 2.69 -12.00
CA TRP A 458 17.02 2.68 -13.37
C TRP A 458 16.95 1.26 -13.95
N PRO A 459 16.87 1.09 -15.28
CA PRO A 459 16.87 -0.23 -15.88
C PRO A 459 18.27 -0.84 -15.72
N GLU A 460 18.33 -2.05 -15.19
CA GLU A 460 19.57 -2.79 -14.99
C GLU A 460 19.28 -4.30 -15.05
N SER A 461 20.03 -5.03 -15.88
CA SER A 461 19.85 -6.46 -16.05
C SER A 461 20.67 -7.26 -15.04
N GLY A 462 20.17 -8.41 -14.62
CA GLY A 462 20.88 -9.31 -13.71
C GLY A 462 20.84 -8.90 -12.23
N THR A 463 20.02 -7.92 -11.86
CA THR A 463 19.81 -7.53 -10.44
C THR A 463 18.89 -8.51 -9.71
N GLY A 464 18.01 -9.20 -10.44
CA GLY A 464 16.94 -10.03 -9.87
C GLY A 464 15.80 -9.23 -9.23
N ILE A 465 15.77 -7.90 -9.40
CA ILE A 465 14.72 -7.02 -8.88
C ILE A 465 13.81 -6.58 -10.02
N PHE A 466 12.55 -6.99 -9.96
CA PHE A 466 11.56 -6.79 -11.00
C PHE A 466 10.44 -5.86 -10.51
N ILE A 467 10.19 -4.76 -11.22
CA ILE A 467 8.99 -3.93 -11.02
C ILE A 467 7.95 -4.35 -12.06
N ILE A 468 6.75 -4.72 -11.60
CA ILE A 468 5.59 -4.85 -12.49
C ILE A 468 5.16 -3.43 -12.90
N SER A 469 5.56 -3.00 -14.08
CA SER A 469 5.31 -1.65 -14.58
C SER A 469 3.96 -1.48 -15.25
N GLN A 470 3.31 -2.59 -15.65
CA GLN A 470 1.93 -2.62 -16.10
C GLN A 470 1.27 -3.96 -15.78
N MET A 471 0.03 -3.91 -15.29
CA MET A 471 -0.82 -5.07 -15.06
C MET A 471 -2.29 -4.80 -15.45
N PHE A 472 -3.02 -5.86 -15.77
CA PHE A 472 -4.48 -5.84 -15.94
C PHE A 472 -5.16 -6.38 -14.70
N THR A 473 -6.00 -5.57 -14.06
CA THR A 473 -6.62 -5.92 -12.78
C THR A 473 -8.02 -6.50 -12.90
N HIS A 474 -8.57 -6.73 -14.09
CA HIS A 474 -9.94 -7.25 -14.28
C HIS A 474 -10.24 -8.47 -13.40
N GLU A 475 -9.35 -9.45 -13.39
CA GLU A 475 -9.55 -10.66 -12.62
C GLU A 475 -9.35 -10.43 -11.12
N LEU A 476 -8.36 -9.62 -10.74
CA LEU A 476 -8.17 -9.22 -9.34
C LEU A 476 -9.38 -8.45 -8.80
N GLU A 477 -9.98 -7.57 -9.60
CA GLU A 477 -11.21 -6.85 -9.27
C GLU A 477 -12.38 -7.82 -9.07
N ARG A 478 -12.51 -8.87 -9.90
CA ARG A 478 -13.52 -9.91 -9.68
C ARG A 478 -13.31 -10.64 -8.36
N GLN A 479 -12.07 -10.99 -8.03
CA GLN A 479 -11.75 -11.64 -6.75
C GLN A 479 -12.03 -10.72 -5.56
N ILE A 480 -11.70 -9.42 -5.66
CA ILE A 480 -12.01 -8.44 -4.61
C ILE A 480 -13.53 -8.25 -4.47
N GLN A 481 -14.27 -8.14 -5.59
CA GLN A 481 -15.73 -8.05 -5.55
C GLN A 481 -16.35 -9.27 -4.86
N PHE A 482 -15.82 -10.47 -5.12
CA PHE A 482 -16.26 -11.67 -4.43
C PHE A 482 -16.06 -11.54 -2.91
N VAL A 483 -14.91 -11.05 -2.45
CA VAL A 483 -14.65 -10.86 -1.01
C VAL A 483 -15.56 -9.79 -0.41
N ILE A 484 -15.90 -8.72 -1.15
CA ILE A 484 -16.90 -7.72 -0.73
C ILE A 484 -18.26 -8.38 -0.52
N ASP A 485 -18.73 -9.14 -1.51
CA ASP A 485 -20.02 -9.83 -1.45
C ASP A 485 -20.05 -10.90 -0.33
N TRP A 486 -18.93 -11.59 -0.12
CA TRP A 486 -18.76 -12.54 0.98
C TRP A 486 -18.84 -11.84 2.34
N MET A 487 -18.19 -10.69 2.52
CA MET A 487 -18.28 -9.90 3.76
C MET A 487 -19.71 -9.42 4.08
N ASP A 488 -20.51 -9.17 3.04
CA ASP A 488 -21.88 -8.70 3.18
C ASP A 488 -22.88 -9.83 3.49
N LYS A 489 -22.77 -10.98 2.83
CA LYS A 489 -23.77 -12.07 2.97
C LYS A 489 -23.20 -13.47 3.13
N GLY A 490 -22.03 -13.74 2.58
CA GLY A 490 -21.44 -15.09 2.57
C GLY A 490 -20.66 -15.49 3.82
N LYS A 491 -20.37 -14.55 4.70
CA LYS A 491 -19.40 -14.71 5.78
C LYS A 491 -19.78 -15.74 6.85
N GLU A 492 -21.06 -15.97 7.02
CA GLU A 492 -21.58 -16.98 7.95
C GLU A 492 -21.46 -18.40 7.40
N GLU A 493 -21.26 -18.54 6.08
CA GLU A 493 -21.06 -19.83 5.43
C GLU A 493 -19.63 -20.34 5.65
N LYS A 494 -19.50 -21.66 5.87
CA LYS A 494 -18.20 -22.33 5.79
C LYS A 494 -17.91 -22.64 4.33
N ILE A 495 -16.70 -22.35 3.90
CA ILE A 495 -16.22 -22.66 2.56
C ILE A 495 -15.14 -23.72 2.72
N ASP A 496 -15.47 -24.99 2.46
CA ASP A 496 -14.50 -26.07 2.57
C ASP A 496 -13.56 -26.06 1.34
N LEU A 497 -12.33 -25.62 1.55
CA LEU A 497 -11.32 -25.53 0.51
C LEU A 497 -10.55 -26.85 0.41
N GLN A 498 -11.20 -27.90 -0.10
CA GLN A 498 -10.50 -29.15 -0.44
C GLN A 498 -9.62 -28.98 -1.70
N THR A 499 -9.98 -28.04 -2.56
CA THR A 499 -9.21 -27.58 -3.72
C THR A 499 -9.30 -26.06 -3.84
N PRO A 500 -8.33 -25.38 -4.50
CA PRO A 500 -8.48 -23.97 -4.87
C PRO A 500 -9.82 -23.74 -5.57
N LEU A 501 -10.55 -22.67 -5.20
CA LEU A 501 -11.82 -22.39 -5.86
C LEU A 501 -11.55 -21.92 -7.27
N GLU A 502 -12.19 -22.55 -8.25
CA GLU A 502 -12.25 -22.03 -9.60
C GLU A 502 -13.13 -20.76 -9.65
N LEU A 503 -12.92 -19.92 -10.66
CA LEU A 503 -13.73 -18.71 -10.83
C LEU A 503 -15.23 -19.03 -10.97
N SER A 504 -15.58 -20.13 -11.64
CA SER A 504 -16.95 -20.62 -11.76
C SER A 504 -17.61 -20.85 -10.39
N THR A 505 -16.89 -21.45 -9.44
CA THR A 505 -17.41 -21.68 -8.09
C THR A 505 -17.61 -20.39 -7.31
N LEU A 506 -16.72 -19.40 -7.49
CA LEU A 506 -16.94 -18.06 -6.93
C LEU A 506 -18.21 -17.41 -7.49
N PHE A 507 -18.52 -17.61 -8.78
CA PHE A 507 -19.75 -17.10 -9.39
C PHE A 507 -21.01 -17.79 -8.83
N GLU A 508 -21.00 -19.11 -8.67
CA GLU A 508 -22.12 -19.87 -8.10
C GLU A 508 -22.44 -19.42 -6.66
N LEU A 509 -21.40 -19.22 -5.84
CA LEU A 509 -21.56 -18.70 -4.48
C LEU A 509 -22.16 -17.29 -4.46
N ARG A 510 -21.75 -16.40 -5.36
CA ARG A 510 -22.34 -15.05 -5.47
C ARG A 510 -23.82 -15.10 -5.84
N GLN A 511 -24.19 -15.96 -6.79
CA GLN A 511 -25.58 -16.16 -7.17
C GLN A 511 -26.43 -16.69 -6.00
N LYS A 512 -25.87 -17.62 -5.22
CA LYS A 512 -26.52 -18.13 -3.99
C LYS A 512 -26.81 -17.02 -2.98
N TRP A 513 -25.94 -16.01 -2.87
CA TRP A 513 -26.17 -14.85 -1.99
C TRP A 513 -27.07 -13.76 -2.60
N GLY A 514 -27.65 -14.04 -3.76
CA GLY A 514 -28.57 -13.14 -4.46
C GLY A 514 -27.88 -11.96 -5.14
N TYR A 515 -26.56 -12.04 -5.39
CA TYR A 515 -25.90 -11.09 -6.26
C TYR A 515 -26.07 -11.52 -7.71
N PRO A 516 -26.45 -10.60 -8.61
CA PRO A 516 -26.59 -10.93 -10.02
C PRO A 516 -25.23 -11.40 -10.55
N SER A 517 -25.26 -12.34 -11.49
CA SER A 517 -24.06 -12.61 -12.29
C SER A 517 -23.70 -11.32 -13.00
N SER A 518 -22.62 -10.66 -12.57
CA SER A 518 -22.00 -9.61 -13.35
C SER A 518 -21.38 -10.27 -14.57
N ALA A 519 -22.21 -10.57 -15.59
CA ALA A 519 -21.81 -11.15 -16.85
C ALA A 519 -21.59 -10.02 -17.87
N LYS A 520 -20.33 -9.62 -18.04
CA LYS A 520 -19.59 -9.59 -19.31
C LYS A 520 -18.19 -9.03 -19.05
#